data_AF-A0A0G9MTU5-F1
#
_entry.id   AF-A0A0G9MTU5-F1
#
_cell.length_a   1.000
_cell.length_b   1.000
_cell.length_c   1.000
_cell.angle_alpha   90.00
_cell.angle_beta   90.00
_cell.angle_gamma   90.00
#
_symmetry.space_group_name_H-M   'P 1'
#
loop_
_entity.id
_entity.type
_entity.pdbx_description
1 polymer ?
#
loop_
_entity_poly.entity_id
_entity_poly.type
_entity_poly.pdbx_seq_one_letter_code
_entity_poly.pdbx_strand_id
1 'polypeptide(L)'
;MRDVEGAPRRTAFKWLLLVFVALYIVALFLLAVGTFGWFGQERDPLSAVFLLPLGLPWNLIADRLGLEGATIMVLAPLINAGLLYWLWRR
;
A
#
# COMPACT_ATOMS: atom_id res chain seq x y z
N MET A 1 7.48 37.77 12.86
CA MET A 1 7.12 37.04 11.63
C MET A 1 6.92 35.59 12.02
N ARG A 2 5.68 35.08 11.95
CA ARG A 2 5.37 33.67 12.21
C ARG A 2 5.52 32.92 10.89
N ASP A 3 6.18 31.78 10.92
CA ASP A 3 6.35 30.87 9.79
C ASP A 3 4.98 30.41 9.29
N VAL A 4 4.51 30.97 8.17
CA VAL A 4 3.22 30.61 7.55
C VAL A 4 3.37 29.52 6.47
N GLU A 5 4.60 29.08 6.18
CA GLU A 5 4.88 28.30 4.97
C GLU A 5 4.88 26.76 5.14
N GLY A 6 4.75 26.25 6.37
CA GLY A 6 4.81 24.79 6.65
C GLY A 6 3.47 24.03 6.72
N ALA A 7 2.35 24.73 6.93
CA ALA A 7 1.06 24.10 7.26
C ALA A 7 0.36 23.31 6.12
N PRO A 8 0.39 23.73 4.84
CA PRO A 8 -0.37 23.04 3.79
C PRO A 8 0.28 21.72 3.36
N ARG A 9 1.62 21.65 3.28
CA ARG A 9 2.33 20.45 2.82
C ARG A 9 2.18 19.27 3.78
N ARG A 10 2.31 19.53 5.08
CA ARG A 10 2.18 18.50 6.12
C ARG A 10 0.77 17.90 6.16
N THR A 11 -0.25 18.73 5.96
CA THR A 11 -1.65 18.28 5.89
C THR A 11 -1.90 17.43 4.64
N ALA A 12 -1.33 17.81 3.49
CA ALA A 12 -1.42 17.02 2.26
C ALA A 12 -0.78 15.62 2.41
N PHE A 13 0.44 15.53 2.98
CA PHE A 13 1.08 14.23 3.22
C PHE A 13 0.31 13.36 4.22
N LYS A 14 -0.30 13.96 5.24
CA LYS A 14 -1.18 13.24 6.17
C LYS A 14 -2.36 12.61 5.44
N TRP A 15 -3.05 13.38 4.59
CA TRP A 15 -4.18 12.87 3.81
C TRP A 15 -3.74 11.80 2.80
N LEU A 16 -2.62 12.01 2.13
CA LEU A 16 -2.04 11.03 1.20
C LEU A 16 -1.71 9.71 1.91
N LEU A 17 -1.08 9.78 3.09
CA LEU A 17 -0.82 8.61 3.92
C LEU A 17 -2.11 7.90 4.34
N LEU A 18 -3.12 8.64 4.80
CA LEU A 18 -4.40 8.07 5.23
C LEU A 18 -5.13 7.35 4.09
N VAL A 19 -5.21 7.98 2.91
CA VAL A 19 -5.84 7.38 1.72
C VAL A 19 -5.05 6.16 1.27
N PHE A 20 -3.71 6.24 1.24
CA PHE A 20 -2.86 5.11 0.87
C PHE A 20 -3.06 3.91 1.81
N VAL A 21 -3.04 4.14 3.13
CA VAL A 21 -3.25 3.09 4.13
C VAL A 21 -4.66 2.50 4.03
N ALA A 22 -5.68 3.33 3.81
CA ALA A 22 -7.05 2.85 3.61
C ALA A 22 -7.15 1.94 2.37
N LEU A 23 -6.57 2.35 1.23
CA LEU A 23 -6.53 1.53 0.02
C LEU A 23 -5.78 0.22 0.24
N TYR A 24 -4.67 0.26 0.97
CA TYR A 24 -3.89 -0.93 1.29
C TYR A 24 -4.65 -1.91 2.20
N ILE A 25 -5.35 -1.41 3.22
CA ILE A 25 -6.22 -2.25 4.07
C ILE A 25 -7.33 -2.89 3.24
N VAL A 26 -7.97 -2.13 2.34
CA VAL A 26 -9.00 -2.67 1.44
C VAL A 26 -8.42 -3.75 0.53
N ALA A 27 -7.24 -3.54 -0.05
CA ALA A 27 -6.59 -4.54 -0.88
C ALA A 27 -6.25 -5.83 -0.10
N LEU A 28 -5.77 -5.71 1.15
CA LEU A 28 -5.55 -6.87 2.03
C LEU A 28 -6.85 -7.60 2.38
N PHE A 29 -7.92 -6.84 2.62
CA PHE A 29 -9.24 -7.42 2.87
C PHE A 29 -9.75 -8.18 1.63
N LEU A 30 -9.65 -7.59 0.44
CA LEU A 30 -10.03 -8.25 -0.82
C LEU A 30 -9.19 -9.51 -1.08
N LEU A 31 -7.88 -9.46 -0.81
CA LEU A 31 -7.01 -10.63 -0.88
C LEU A 31 -7.48 -11.73 0.07
N ALA A 32 -7.82 -11.39 1.32
CA ALA A 32 -8.30 -12.36 2.31
C ALA A 32 -9.64 -12.98 1.88
N VAL A 33 -10.59 -12.15 1.42
CA VAL A 33 -11.87 -12.63 0.89
C VAL A 33 -11.66 -13.57 -0.29
N GLY A 34 -10.87 -13.17 -1.28
CA GLY A 34 -10.59 -13.99 -2.47
C GLY A 34 -9.79 -15.26 -2.17
N THR A 35 -8.87 -15.22 -1.21
CA THR A 35 -8.06 -16.39 -0.84
C THR A 35 -8.85 -17.41 -0.03
N PHE A 36 -9.62 -16.94 0.96
CA PHE A 36 -10.33 -17.82 1.89
C PHE A 36 -11.78 -18.12 1.49
N GLY A 37 -12.35 -17.39 0.53
CA GLY A 37 -13.75 -17.52 0.15
C GLY A 37 -14.69 -17.01 1.25
N TRP A 38 -14.31 -15.92 1.94
CA TRP A 38 -15.18 -15.34 2.97
C TRP A 38 -16.52 -14.93 2.38
N PHE A 39 -17.56 -14.96 3.22
CA PHE A 39 -18.95 -14.61 2.85
C PHE A 39 -19.57 -15.52 1.79
N GLY A 40 -19.05 -16.73 1.60
CA GLY A 40 -19.56 -17.67 0.59
C GLY A 40 -19.12 -17.31 -0.83
N GLN A 41 -18.15 -16.41 -0.99
CA GLN A 41 -17.58 -16.04 -2.28
C GLN A 41 -16.71 -17.19 -2.83
N GLU A 42 -16.74 -17.40 -4.15
CA GLU A 42 -15.78 -18.28 -4.82
C GLU A 42 -14.36 -17.74 -4.64
N ARG A 43 -13.39 -18.67 -4.48
CA ARG A 43 -11.99 -18.28 -4.32
C ARG A 43 -11.50 -17.64 -5.62
N ASP A 44 -10.92 -16.45 -5.48
CA ASP A 44 -10.42 -15.65 -6.59
C ASP A 44 -8.89 -15.49 -6.49
N PRO A 45 -8.11 -16.20 -7.33
CA PRO A 45 -6.66 -16.07 -7.36
C PRO A 45 -6.18 -14.69 -7.85
N LEU A 46 -7.02 -13.90 -8.52
CA LEU A 46 -6.69 -12.56 -9.00
C LEU A 46 -6.97 -11.45 -7.98
N SER A 47 -7.56 -11.78 -6.82
CA SER A 47 -7.77 -10.82 -5.72
C SER A 47 -6.48 -10.13 -5.26
N ALA A 48 -5.34 -10.76 -5.49
CA ALA A 48 -4.02 -10.26 -5.17
C ALA A 48 -3.59 -9.07 -6.07
N VAL A 49 -4.19 -8.89 -7.26
CA VAL A 49 -3.87 -7.81 -8.22
C VAL A 49 -4.03 -6.41 -7.62
N PHE A 50 -4.93 -6.23 -6.65
CA PHE A 50 -5.13 -4.93 -5.99
C PHE A 50 -3.92 -4.45 -5.18
N LEU A 51 -2.99 -5.34 -4.81
CA LEU A 51 -1.74 -4.98 -4.15
C LEU A 51 -0.65 -4.54 -5.12
N LEU A 52 -0.70 -4.97 -6.39
CA LEU A 52 0.33 -4.67 -7.38
C LEU A 52 0.60 -3.17 -7.54
N PRO A 53 -0.39 -2.31 -7.83
CA PRO A 53 -0.15 -0.89 -8.02
C PRO A 53 0.31 -0.20 -6.73
N LEU A 54 -0.15 -0.67 -5.56
CA LEU A 54 0.24 -0.11 -4.26
C LEU A 54 1.68 -0.47 -3.88
N GLY A 55 2.22 -1.56 -4.39
CA GLY A 55 3.60 -2.01 -4.15
C GLY A 55 4.62 -1.54 -5.19
N LEU A 56 4.21 -0.79 -6.22
CA LEU A 56 5.15 -0.19 -7.16
C LEU A 56 5.99 0.92 -6.49
N PRO A 57 7.26 1.12 -6.90
CA PRO A 57 8.02 0.34 -7.87
C PRO A 57 8.68 -0.92 -7.28
N TRP A 58 8.52 -1.18 -5.98
CA TRP A 58 9.24 -2.23 -5.26
C TRP A 58 8.97 -3.63 -5.80
N ASN A 59 7.74 -3.90 -6.24
CA ASN A 59 7.40 -5.14 -6.94
C ASN A 59 8.26 -5.37 -8.19
N LEU A 60 8.53 -4.33 -8.99
CA LEU A 60 9.37 -4.43 -10.18
C LEU A 60 10.85 -4.63 -9.84
N ILE A 61 11.30 -4.02 -8.74
CA ILE A 61 12.67 -4.21 -8.24
C ILE A 61 12.85 -5.63 -7.74
N ALA A 62 11.89 -6.14 -6.96
CA ALA A 62 11.91 -7.50 -6.45
C ALA A 62 11.92 -8.54 -7.58
N ASP A 63 11.06 -8.36 -8.58
CA ASP A 63 11.02 -9.19 -9.79
C ASP A 63 12.38 -9.25 -10.51
N ARG A 64 13.02 -8.09 -10.72
CA ARG A 64 14.37 -8.03 -11.32
C ARG A 64 15.47 -8.66 -10.48
N LEU A 65 15.26 -8.78 -9.17
CA LEU A 65 16.18 -9.44 -8.25
C LEU A 65 15.88 -10.94 -8.11
N GLY A 66 14.89 -11.48 -8.83
CA GLY A 66 14.43 -12.86 -8.69
C GLY A 66 13.73 -13.13 -7.34
N LEU A 67 13.26 -12.08 -6.66
CA LEU A 67 12.52 -12.17 -5.41
C LEU A 67 11.03 -12.26 -5.72
N GLU A 68 10.55 -13.50 -5.82
CA GLU A 68 9.15 -13.79 -6.12
C GLU A 68 8.36 -14.22 -4.88
N GLY A 69 7.03 -14.24 -5.02
CA GLY A 69 6.11 -14.84 -4.04
C GLY A 69 5.17 -13.85 -3.38
N ALA A 70 4.10 -14.40 -2.80
CA ALA A 70 3.01 -13.63 -2.19
C ALA A 70 3.50 -12.68 -1.08
N THR A 71 4.52 -13.08 -0.32
CA THR A 71 5.10 -12.25 0.76
C THR A 71 5.67 -10.93 0.23
N ILE A 72 6.41 -10.95 -0.88
CA ILE A 72 6.97 -9.74 -1.50
C ILE A 72 5.82 -8.81 -1.90
N MET A 73 4.81 -9.34 -2.57
CA MET A 73 3.69 -8.55 -3.06
C MET A 73 2.85 -7.95 -1.93
N VAL A 74 2.69 -8.68 -0.82
CA VAL A 74 2.00 -8.20 0.38
C VAL A 74 2.82 -7.14 1.10
N LEU A 75 4.15 -7.29 1.20
CA LEU A 75 5.01 -6.38 1.96
C LEU A 75 5.45 -5.14 1.16
N ALA A 76 5.50 -5.18 -0.16
CA ALA A 76 5.95 -4.07 -0.99
C ALA A 76 5.20 -2.74 -0.73
N PRO A 77 3.86 -2.72 -0.56
CA PRO A 77 3.14 -1.49 -0.20
C PRO A 77 3.56 -0.88 1.14
N LEU A 78 4.10 -1.65 2.08
CA LEU A 78 4.57 -1.12 3.38
C LEU A 78 5.74 -0.16 3.21
N ILE A 79 6.56 -0.34 2.18
CA ILE A 79 7.68 0.57 1.88
C ILE A 79 7.11 1.96 1.53
N ASN A 80 6.09 2.01 0.68
CA ASN A 80 5.41 3.26 0.32
C ASN A 80 4.73 3.92 1.52
N ALA A 81 4.02 3.14 2.36
CA ALA A 81 3.44 3.65 3.60
C ALA A 81 4.51 4.22 4.54
N GLY A 82 5.65 3.53 4.68
CA GLY A 82 6.78 3.99 5.48
C GLY A 82 7.40 5.30 4.97
N LEU A 83 7.55 5.44 3.65
CA LEU A 83 8.03 6.67 3.02
C LEU A 83 7.06 7.84 3.22
N LEU A 84 5.76 7.62 3.02
CA LEU A 84 4.72 8.63 3.26
C LEU A 84 4.67 9.05 4.73
N TYR A 85 4.78 8.09 5.66
CA TYR A 85 4.86 8.36 7.08
C TYR A 85 6.09 9.19 7.44
N TRP A 86 7.26 8.84 6.88
CA TRP A 86 8.49 9.58 7.09
C TRP A 86 8.40 11.02 6.57
N LEU A 87 7.84 11.22 5.36
CA LEU A 87 7.61 12.55 4.78
C LEU A 87 6.60 13.38 5.57
N TRP A 88 5.58 12.76 6.15
CA TRP A 88 4.62 13.46 7.00
C TRP A 88 5.21 13.88 8.37
N ARG A 89 6.15 13.09 8.89
CA ARG A 89 6.79 13.36 10.19
C ARG A 89 7.89 14.43 10.10
N ARG A 90 8.53 14.56 8.94
CA ARG A 90 9.51 15.60 8.61
C ARG A 90 8.85 16.97 8.51
#